data_AF-F3FXL2-F1
#
_entry.id   AF-F3FXL2-F1
#
_cell.length_a   1.000
_cell.length_b   1.000
_cell.length_c   1.000
_cell.angle_alpha   90.00
_cell.angle_beta   90.00
_cell.angle_gamma   90.00
#
_symmetry.space_group_name_H-M   'P 1'
#
loop_
_entity.id
_entity.type
_entity.pdbx_description
1 polymer ?
#
loop_
_entity_poly.entity_id
_entity_poly.type
_entity_poly.pdbx_seq_one_letter_code
_entity_poly.pdbx_strand_id
1 'polypeptide(L)' 'EIREQQARLPFDLQHGPLLRVTLLQLDEEEHQLLVTLHHIIADGWSLNVLIDEFSRLYASAVQG' A
#
# COMPACT_ATOMS: atom_id res chain seq x y z
N GLU A 1 12.64 -7.11 7.84
CA GLU A 1 11.74 -7.61 8.90
C GLU A 1 10.33 -7.02 8.82
N ILE A 2 10.17 -5.70 8.82
CA ILE A 2 8.84 -5.03 8.80
C ILE A 2 7.95 -5.49 7.63
N ARG A 3 8.49 -5.64 6.42
CA ARG A 3 7.74 -6.12 5.24
C ARG A 3 7.06 -7.46 5.50
N GLU A 4 7.80 -8.43 6.05
CA GLU A 4 7.28 -9.77 6.31
C GLU A 4 6.25 -9.78 7.43
N GLN A 5 6.47 -8.97 8.47
CA GLN A 5 5.51 -8.81 9.56
C GLN A 5 4.18 -8.23 9.05
N GLN A 6 4.23 -7.17 8.23
CA GLN A 6 3.03 -6.56 7.65
C GLN A 6 2.26 -7.52 6.73
N ALA A 7 2.98 -8.31 5.93
CA ALA A 7 2.40 -9.30 5.03
C ALA A 7 1.75 -10.49 5.77
N ARG A 8 2.27 -10.85 6.95
CA ARG A 8 1.75 -11.96 7.77
C ARG A 8 0.70 -11.54 8.79
N LEU A 9 0.58 -10.24 9.08
CA LEU A 9 -0.42 -9.75 10.02
C LEU A 9 -1.83 -10.04 9.45
N PRO A 10 -2.68 -10.81 10.14
CA PRO A 10 -4.01 -11.12 9.63
C PRO A 10 -4.89 -9.87 9.54
N PHE A 11 -5.98 -9.99 8.78
CA PHE A 11 -7.06 -9.00 8.75
C PHE A 11 -8.28 -9.56 9.48
N ASP A 12 -8.93 -8.73 10.28
CA ASP A 12 -10.30 -9.02 10.72
C ASP A 12 -11.25 -8.71 9.55
N LEU A 13 -11.87 -9.76 9.00
CA LEU A 13 -12.79 -9.64 7.86
C LEU A 13 -14.14 -9.04 8.23
N GLN A 14 -14.50 -9.03 9.51
CA GLN A 14 -15.75 -8.45 10.01
C GLN A 14 -15.56 -6.97 10.35
N HIS A 15 -14.39 -6.60 10.85
CA HIS A 15 -14.08 -5.24 11.28
C HIS A 15 -12.82 -4.74 10.57
N GLY A 16 -13.01 -4.00 9.48
CA GLY A 16 -11.92 -3.40 8.71
C GLY A 16 -11.08 -2.37 9.50
N PRO A 17 -10.02 -1.80 8.88
CA PRO A 17 -9.78 -1.76 7.43
C PRO A 17 -9.08 -3.02 6.87
N LEU A 18 -9.47 -3.41 5.64
CA LEU A 18 -8.90 -4.55 4.89
C LEU A 18 -7.72 -4.15 3.98
N LEU A 19 -7.22 -2.92 4.15
CA LEU A 19 -6.07 -2.36 3.48
C LEU A 19 -5.23 -1.63 4.53
N ARG A 20 -3.92 -1.88 4.50
CA ARG A 20 -2.91 -1.21 5.32
C ARG A 20 -1.86 -0.59 4.41
N VAL A 21 -1.50 0.65 4.71
CA VAL A 21 -0.44 1.40 4.03
C VAL A 21 0.62 1.76 5.06
N THR A 22 1.87 1.50 4.74
CA THR A 22 3.01 1.86 5.59
C THR A 22 4.11 2.44 4.73
N LEU A 23 4.53 3.67 5.03
CA LEU A 23 5.71 4.28 4.41
C LEU A 23 6.91 4.02 5.32
N LEU A 24 7.93 3.36 4.78
CA LEU A 24 9.21 3.15 5.44
C LEU A 24 10.21 4.12 4.85
N GLN A 25 10.85 4.92 5.70
CA GLN A 25 12.02 5.69 5.33
C GLN A 25 13.25 4.79 5.49
N LEU A 26 13.97 4.54 4.39
CA LEU A 26 15.21 3.77 4.40
C LEU A 26 16.42 4.70 4.55
N ASP A 27 16.35 5.88 3.93
CA ASP A 27 17.33 6.96 4.01
C ASP A 27 16.65 8.33 3.74
N GLU A 28 17.41 9.42 3.64
CA GLU A 28 16.91 10.77 3.31
C GLU A 28 16.18 10.81 1.96
N GLU A 29 16.69 10.09 0.96
CA GLU A 29 16.13 10.06 -0.40
C GLU A 29 15.45 8.73 -0.76
N GLU A 30 15.53 7.71 0.09
CA GLU A 30 15.02 6.37 -0.19
C GLU A 30 13.84 6.02 0.72
N HIS A 31 12.69 5.73 0.11
CA HIS A 31 11.47 5.35 0.81
C HIS A 31 10.83 4.12 0.17
N GLN A 32 10.20 3.27 0.98
CA GLN A 32 9.38 2.14 0.53
C GLN A 32 7.94 2.29 0.98
N LEU A 33 7.00 2.30 0.03
CA LEU A 33 5.58 2.25 0.32
C LEU A 33 5.10 0.79 0.31
N LEU A 34 4.70 0.28 1.47
CA LEU A 34 4.08 -1.02 1.62
C LEU A 34 2.55 -0.87 1.56
N VAL A 35 1.94 -1.48 0.56
CA VAL A 35 0.47 -1.60 0.43
C VAL A 35 0.11 -3.08 0.59
N THR A 36 -0.58 -3.41 1.68
CA THR A 36 -1.05 -4.77 1.97
C THR A 36 -2.56 -4.76 2.07
N LEU A 37 -3.23 -5.67 1.36
CA LEU A 37 -4.69 -5.77 1.39
C LEU A 37 -5.14 -7.22 1.42
N HIS A 38 -6.38 -7.43 1.83
CA HIS A 38 -7.03 -8.74 1.72
C HIS A 38 -7.64 -8.92 0.32
N HIS A 39 -7.39 -10.05 -0.35
CA HIS A 39 -7.88 -10.30 -1.71
C HIS A 39 -9.41 -10.28 -1.87
N ILE A 40 -10.17 -10.35 -0.76
CA ILE A 40 -11.64 -10.21 -0.79
C ILE A 40 -12.09 -8.84 -1.29
N ILE A 41 -11.25 -7.79 -1.18
CA ILE A 41 -11.57 -6.42 -1.61
C ILE A 41 -10.86 -6.01 -2.91
N ALA A 42 -9.87 -6.77 -3.37
CA ALA A 42 -9.14 -6.46 -4.61
C ALA A 42 -8.47 -7.71 -5.21
N ASP A 43 -8.38 -7.72 -6.52
CA ASP A 43 -7.64 -8.70 -7.31
C ASP A 43 -6.32 -8.12 -7.85
N GLY A 44 -5.57 -8.93 -8.60
CA GLY A 44 -4.32 -8.47 -9.20
C GLY A 44 -4.49 -7.35 -10.23
N TRP A 45 -5.65 -7.24 -10.88
CA TRP A 45 -5.89 -6.20 -11.89
C TRP A 45 -6.17 -4.85 -11.23
N SER A 46 -7.13 -4.82 -10.31
CA SER A 46 -7.50 -3.64 -9.53
C SER A 46 -6.32 -3.09 -8.73
N LEU A 47 -5.43 -3.96 -8.21
CA LEU A 47 -4.20 -3.49 -7.56
C LEU A 47 -3.29 -2.71 -8.51
N ASN A 48 -3.12 -3.14 -9.76
CA ASN A 48 -2.30 -2.40 -10.73
C ASN A 48 -2.91 -1.04 -11.05
N VAL A 49 -4.24 -0.96 -11.19
CA VAL A 49 -4.94 0.32 -11.40
C VAL A 49 -4.71 1.26 -10.21
N LEU A 50 -4.85 0.76 -8.98
CA LEU A 50 -4.64 1.55 -7.76
C LEU A 50 -3.22 2.13 -7.69
N ILE A 51 -2.20 1.33 -8.00
CA ILE A 51 -0.79 1.77 -7.95
C ILE A 51 -0.50 2.82 -9.03
N ASP A 52 -1.04 2.63 -10.24
CA ASP A 52 -0.88 3.56 -11.36
C ASP A 52 -1.57 4.91 -11.07
N GLU A 53 -2.79 4.89 -10.54
CA GLU A 53 -3.51 6.10 -10.13
C GLU A 53 -2.80 6.81 -8.97
N PHE A 54 -2.37 6.08 -7.93
CA PHE A 54 -1.62 6.65 -6.83
C PHE A 54 -0.35 7.37 -7.32
N SER A 55 0.40 6.73 -8.23
CA SER A 55 1.64 7.30 -8.77
C SER A 55 1.38 8.59 -9.55
N ARG A 56 0.33 8.61 -10.38
CA ARG A 56 -0.07 9.83 -11.12
C ARG A 56 -0.50 10.96 -10.18
N LEU A 57 -1.35 10.64 -9.20
CA LEU A 57 -1.86 11.63 -8.26
C LEU A 57 -0.74 12.20 -7.37
N TYR A 58 0.18 11.35 -6.90
CA TYR A 58 1.32 11.78 -6.12
C TYR A 58 2.24 12.71 -6.92
N ALA A 59 2.59 12.33 -8.16
CA ALA A 59 3.42 13.17 -9.03
C ALA A 59 2.76 14.55 -9.29
N SER A 60 1.44 14.55 -9.55
CA SER A 60 0.69 15.80 -9.72
C SER A 60 0.66 16.65 -8.46
N ALA A 61 0.53 16.05 -7.28
CA ALA A 61 0.48 16.77 -6.01
C ALA A 61 1.82 17.40 -5.63
N VAL A 62 2.94 16.80 -6.03
CA VAL A 62 4.30 17.31 -5.79
C VAL A 62 4.70 18.41 -6.78
N GLN A 63 4.08 18.44 -7.97
CA GLN A 63 4.37 19.43 -9.01
C GLN A 63 3.49 20.70 -8.95
N GLY A 64 2.43 20.69 -8.14
CA GLY A 64 1.57 21.85 -7.87
C GLY A 64 2.11 22.74 -6.76
#